data_AF-A0A8X7RNF7-F1
#
_entry.id   AF-A0A8X7RNF7-F1
#
_cell.length_a   1.000
_cell.length_b   1.000
_cell.length_c   1.000
_cell.angle_alpha   90.00
_cell.angle_beta   90.00
_cell.angle_gamma   90.00
#
_symmetry.space_group_name_H-M   'P 1'
#
loop_
_entity.id
_entity.type
_entity.pdbx_description
1 polymer ?
#
loop_
_entity_poly.entity_id
_entity_poly.type
_entity_poly.pdbx_seq_one_letter_code
_entity_poly.pdbx_strand_id
1 'polypeptide(L)'
;MFKFMDAARVKPALFTNPPSEVDRLGSLPDCLIFQIFLNLPTKDVVQTSALSTRWTTLWKDVHGLDLDTEDFNIHETFVSFVDNFLERNRGSSIHLFKVAYDSSYKPDLVNHWVDTAVRLKVEHLDVLDILSAQDIMTNPIVYTCSSLVPERVSLPSLKDIVLILVEYTNRWALEKLISQCPVLENVSIDRIYGDGMPILRVCSQSLLSFMHYWDKNDDYEKDRIVEIDAPMLKCLRISDGGTASFIIKNQPSLVEADIDTVFSLTTERWLRVANEIQTRDMVRDFHVGISKVKDLTIASSTLEVIYDYARYVQLPIFRNLYTLCVRFDSYMWEMLPVFLEVCPNLKTLVVGTSENYHMVDLTVIARPWSLLSSLEHVDIERPLKGEALEMALVGYLLENSPNLKKLSLSLHDSLKKGKSDHKLTLSLDDAPKKEESDIFIELLNFPRLSCSCQIIVR
;
A
#
# COMPACT_ATOMS: atom_id res chain seq x y z
N MET A 1 21.52 33.75 10.19
CA MET A 1 22.36 33.66 8.98
C MET A 1 22.82 32.22 8.87
N PHE A 2 22.00 31.37 8.25
CA PHE A 2 22.23 29.92 8.23
C PHE A 2 23.30 29.59 7.18
N LYS A 3 24.39 28.94 7.61
CA LYS A 3 25.36 28.31 6.71
C LYS A 3 25.09 26.82 6.73
N PHE A 4 24.46 26.32 5.68
CA PHE A 4 24.63 24.91 5.32
C PHE A 4 26.09 24.70 4.88
N MET A 5 26.60 23.50 5.14
CA MET A 5 27.97 23.07 4.87
C MET A 5 28.42 23.45 3.45
N ASP A 6 29.70 23.86 3.37
CA ASP A 6 30.39 24.37 2.19
C ASP A 6 30.07 23.58 0.92
N ALA A 7 29.15 24.12 0.11
CA ALA A 7 29.16 23.86 -1.32
C ALA A 7 30.49 24.39 -1.85
N ALA A 8 31.32 23.50 -2.36
CA ALA A 8 32.53 23.86 -3.09
C ALA A 8 32.19 25.02 -4.04
N ARG A 9 32.93 26.13 -3.92
CA ARG A 9 32.78 27.30 -4.79
C ARG A 9 33.05 26.90 -6.24
N VAL A 10 32.02 26.45 -6.93
CA VAL A 10 32.00 26.44 -8.38
C VAL A 10 31.83 27.90 -8.78
N LYS A 11 32.90 28.49 -9.31
CA LYS A 11 32.86 29.82 -9.92
C LYS A 11 31.69 29.84 -10.92
N PRO A 12 30.88 30.91 -10.99
CA PRO A 12 29.92 31.04 -12.07
C PRO A 12 30.71 31.06 -13.37
N ALA A 13 30.59 30.00 -14.16
CA ALA A 13 31.00 30.07 -15.55
C ALA A 13 30.08 31.11 -16.18
N LEU A 14 30.65 32.23 -16.63
CA LEU A 14 30.01 33.16 -17.54
C LEU A 14 29.75 32.41 -18.85
N PHE A 15 28.69 31.60 -18.87
CA PHE A 15 28.09 31.16 -20.11
C PHE A 15 27.34 32.35 -20.67
N THR A 16 27.98 33.05 -21.59
CA THR A 16 27.30 33.93 -22.53
C THR A 16 26.41 33.03 -23.40
N ASN A 17 25.17 32.79 -22.96
CA ASN A 17 24.20 32.05 -23.76
C ASN A 17 23.93 32.81 -25.07
N PRO A 18 23.91 32.13 -26.23
CA PRO A 18 23.45 32.75 -27.48
C PRO A 18 22.00 33.21 -27.34
N PRO A 19 21.58 34.29 -28.02
CA PRO A 19 20.26 34.87 -27.84
C PRO A 19 19.20 34.00 -28.53
N SER A 20 18.58 33.06 -27.79
CA SER A 20 17.21 32.56 -28.03
C SER A 20 16.78 31.32 -27.21
N GLU A 21 17.58 30.78 -26.29
CA GLU A 21 17.01 29.81 -25.32
C GLU A 21 16.17 30.57 -24.30
N VAL A 22 14.86 30.63 -24.56
CA VAL A 22 13.87 31.19 -23.63
C VAL A 22 14.01 30.42 -22.31
N ASP A 23 14.30 31.13 -21.22
CA ASP A 23 14.30 30.56 -19.88
C ASP A 23 12.86 30.19 -19.49
N ARG A 24 12.44 28.99 -19.90
CA ARG A 24 11.05 28.51 -19.73
C ARG A 24 10.73 28.31 -18.25
N LEU A 25 11.70 27.92 -17.42
CA LEU A 25 11.53 27.71 -15.98
C LEU A 25 11.45 29.04 -15.23
N GLY A 26 12.31 30.01 -15.57
CA GLY A 26 12.24 31.37 -15.05
C GLY A 26 11.00 32.14 -15.47
N SER A 27 10.34 31.75 -16.56
CA SER A 27 9.09 32.36 -17.05
C SER A 27 7.80 31.88 -16.37
N LEU A 28 7.86 30.81 -15.57
CA LEU A 28 6.68 30.26 -14.90
C LEU A 28 6.09 31.26 -13.88
N PRO A 29 4.75 31.39 -13.78
CA PRO A 29 4.10 32.10 -12.68
C PRO A 29 4.44 31.48 -11.32
N ASP A 30 4.48 32.30 -10.26
CA ASP A 30 4.82 31.84 -8.90
C ASP A 30 3.92 30.70 -8.43
N CYS A 31 2.62 30.72 -8.77
CA CYS A 31 1.69 29.67 -8.38
C CYS A 31 2.06 28.28 -8.92
N LEU A 32 2.58 28.20 -10.16
CA LEU A 32 3.03 26.93 -10.73
C LEU A 32 4.37 26.50 -10.13
N ILE A 33 5.25 27.45 -9.80
CA ILE A 33 6.51 27.15 -9.11
C ILE A 33 6.23 26.59 -7.72
N PHE A 34 5.29 27.17 -6.97
CA PHE A 34 4.89 26.65 -5.66
C PHE A 34 4.29 25.25 -5.76
N GLN A 35 3.48 24.96 -6.79
CA GLN A 35 2.99 23.61 -7.02
C GLN A 35 4.13 22.62 -7.30
N ILE A 36 5.14 23.02 -8.08
CA ILE A 36 6.32 22.17 -8.30
C ILE A 36 7.06 21.94 -6.97
N PHE A 37 7.30 22.99 -6.19
CA PHE A 37 8.00 22.89 -4.91
C PHE A 37 7.25 22.03 -3.89
N LEU A 38 5.92 22.08 -3.84
CA LEU A 38 5.12 21.22 -2.95
C LEU A 38 5.17 19.73 -3.31
N ASN A 39 5.69 19.37 -4.49
CA ASN A 39 5.88 17.98 -4.92
C ASN A 39 7.34 17.49 -4.77
N LEU A 40 8.20 18.28 -4.12
CA LEU A 40 9.61 17.96 -3.92
C LEU A 40 9.97 18.02 -2.42
N PRO A 41 10.92 17.18 -1.94
CA PRO A 41 11.49 17.33 -0.62
C PRO A 41 12.06 18.74 -0.43
N THR A 42 11.93 19.32 0.78
CA THR A 42 12.36 20.70 1.05
C THR A 42 13.84 20.90 0.76
N LYS A 43 14.67 19.87 1.01
CA LYS A 43 16.09 19.86 0.67
C LYS A 43 16.32 20.13 -0.82
N ASP A 44 15.59 19.44 -1.68
CA ASP A 44 15.70 19.59 -3.13
C ASP A 44 15.17 20.95 -3.58
N VAL A 45 14.05 21.40 -3.00
CA VAL A 45 13.52 22.75 -3.23
C VAL A 45 14.57 23.80 -2.90
N VAL A 46 15.26 23.71 -1.75
CA VAL A 46 16.34 24.64 -1.40
C VAL A 46 17.50 24.54 -2.38
N GLN A 47 17.90 23.34 -2.81
CA GLN A 47 18.97 23.15 -3.81
C GLN A 47 18.64 23.82 -5.15
N THR A 48 17.37 23.85 -5.55
CA THR A 48 16.96 24.52 -6.77
C THR A 48 17.24 26.03 -6.79
N SER A 49 17.53 26.63 -5.62
CA SER A 49 18.03 28.01 -5.50
C SER A 49 19.33 28.27 -6.29
N ALA A 50 20.11 27.23 -6.61
CA ALA A 50 21.28 27.34 -7.46
C ALA A 50 20.94 27.60 -8.94
N LEU A 51 19.72 27.29 -9.36
CA LEU A 51 19.26 27.39 -10.76
C LEU A 51 18.73 28.79 -11.10
N SER A 52 18.21 29.53 -10.12
CA SER A 52 17.67 30.87 -10.34
C SER A 52 17.71 31.72 -9.08
N THR A 53 18.12 32.99 -9.23
CA THR A 53 18.08 33.97 -8.13
C THR A 53 16.66 34.20 -7.62
N ARG A 54 15.64 34.13 -8.51
CA ARG A 54 14.23 34.22 -8.12
C ARG A 54 13.82 33.08 -7.19
N TRP A 55 14.37 31.89 -7.39
CA TRP A 55 14.01 30.72 -6.59
C TRP A 55 14.58 30.81 -5.17
N THR A 56 15.72 31.52 -4.97
CA THR A 56 16.33 31.77 -3.64
C THR A 56 15.40 32.48 -2.65
N THR A 57 14.40 33.22 -3.14
CA THR A 57 13.37 33.87 -2.33
C THR A 57 12.07 33.09 -2.33
N LEU A 58 11.63 32.59 -3.50
CA LEU A 58 10.34 31.92 -3.64
C LEU A 58 10.20 30.66 -2.78
N TRP A 59 11.24 29.82 -2.67
CA TRP A 59 11.12 28.59 -1.88
C TRP A 59 10.72 28.88 -0.44
N LYS A 60 11.12 30.05 0.08
CA LYS A 60 10.78 30.46 1.43
C LYS A 60 9.25 30.62 1.50
N ASP A 61 8.59 31.23 0.52
CA ASP A 61 7.16 31.52 0.59
C ASP A 61 6.27 30.28 0.35
N VAL A 62 6.86 29.09 0.23
CA VAL A 62 6.13 27.82 0.14
C VAL A 62 5.53 27.46 1.50
N HIS A 63 4.21 27.26 1.53
CA HIS A 63 3.46 26.83 2.70
C HIS A 63 3.47 25.30 2.87
N GLY A 64 4.62 24.66 2.66
CA GLY A 64 4.77 23.22 2.75
C GLY A 64 6.16 22.84 3.24
N LEU A 65 6.22 21.80 4.06
CA LEU A 65 7.43 21.24 4.62
C LEU A 65 7.45 19.73 4.36
N ASP A 66 8.54 19.24 3.79
CA ASP A 66 8.91 17.83 3.69
C ASP A 66 10.38 17.71 4.08
N LEU A 67 10.66 17.18 5.26
CA LEU A 67 12.02 17.05 5.80
C LEU A 67 12.24 15.71 6.46
N ASP A 68 13.45 15.21 6.26
CA ASP A 68 13.99 14.04 6.95
C ASP A 68 15.13 14.47 7.88
N THR A 69 15.15 13.98 9.12
CA THR A 69 16.27 14.23 10.03
C THR A 69 17.58 13.66 9.50
N GLU A 70 17.55 12.59 8.69
CA GLU A 70 18.74 11.99 8.07
C GLU A 70 19.38 12.92 7.02
N ASP A 71 18.66 13.92 6.52
CA ASP A 71 19.22 14.95 5.65
C ASP A 71 20.17 15.92 6.38
N PHE A 72 20.22 15.86 7.72
CA PHE A 72 20.97 16.78 8.55
C PHE A 72 22.05 16.07 9.36
N ASN A 73 23.28 16.58 9.27
CA ASN A 73 24.39 16.09 10.09
C ASN A 73 24.32 16.56 11.55
N ILE A 74 23.47 17.54 11.86
CA ILE A 74 23.35 18.18 13.18
C ILE A 74 21.87 18.28 13.53
N HIS A 75 21.45 17.55 14.56
CA HIS A 75 20.07 17.50 15.06
C HIS A 75 19.50 18.89 15.36
N GLU A 76 20.26 19.75 16.04
CA GLU A 76 19.80 21.11 16.38
C GLU A 76 19.54 21.97 15.13
N THR A 77 20.22 21.69 14.02
CA THR A 77 19.99 22.41 12.76
C THR A 77 18.64 22.02 12.18
N PHE A 78 18.32 20.72 12.16
CA PHE A 78 17.00 20.22 11.77
C PHE A 78 15.90 20.82 12.63
N VAL A 79 16.02 20.73 13.96
CA VAL A 79 15.05 21.28 14.92
C VAL A 79 14.82 22.77 14.66
N SER A 80 15.91 23.54 14.55
CA SER A 80 15.82 24.97 14.28
C SER A 80 15.15 25.26 12.94
N PHE A 81 15.32 24.41 11.93
CA PHE A 81 14.69 24.61 10.63
C PHE A 81 13.18 24.44 10.74
N VAL A 82 12.71 23.35 11.37
CA VAL A 82 11.29 23.08 11.57
C VAL A 82 10.64 24.20 12.39
N ASP A 83 11.26 24.61 13.49
CA ASP A 83 10.78 25.72 14.32
C ASP A 83 10.67 27.02 13.51
N ASN A 84 11.71 27.39 12.75
CA ASN A 84 11.69 28.60 11.94
C ASN A 84 10.63 28.55 10.83
N PHE A 85 10.36 27.39 10.25
CA PHE A 85 9.30 27.20 9.28
C PHE A 85 7.92 27.46 9.92
N LEU A 86 7.65 26.85 11.07
CA LEU A 86 6.39 27.02 11.80
C LEU A 86 6.19 28.47 12.26
N GLU A 87 7.23 29.10 12.80
CA GLU A 87 7.24 30.51 13.20
C GLU A 87 6.89 31.44 12.04
N ARG A 88 7.49 31.19 10.88
CA ARG A 88 7.27 32.02 9.69
C ARG A 88 5.86 31.87 9.13
N ASN A 89 5.21 30.74 9.37
CA ASN A 89 3.86 30.46 8.91
C ASN A 89 2.77 30.81 9.94
N ARG A 90 3.10 31.46 11.07
CA ARG A 90 2.14 31.80 12.16
C ARG A 90 0.87 32.56 11.74
N GLY A 91 0.86 33.19 10.56
CA GLY A 91 -0.28 33.94 10.02
C GLY A 91 -1.02 33.28 8.86
N SER A 92 -0.57 32.11 8.40
CA SER A 92 -1.07 31.46 7.18
C SER A 92 -1.39 29.99 7.41
N SER A 93 -2.27 29.43 6.58
CA SER A 93 -2.50 27.99 6.57
C SER A 93 -1.33 27.26 5.93
N ILE A 94 -0.94 26.11 6.50
CA ILE A 94 0.06 25.22 5.92
C ILE A 94 -0.66 24.21 5.02
N HIS A 95 -0.15 23.97 3.82
CA HIS A 95 -0.65 22.94 2.93
C HIS A 95 -0.13 21.56 3.36
N LEU A 96 1.19 21.41 3.49
CA LEU A 96 1.86 20.15 3.80
C LEU A 96 2.77 20.30 5.02
N PHE A 97 2.64 19.40 5.98
CA PHE A 97 3.60 19.23 7.06
C PHE A 97 4.01 17.77 7.13
N LYS A 98 5.16 17.46 6.53
CA LYS A 98 5.77 16.14 6.47
C LYS A 98 7.12 16.15 7.14
N VAL A 99 7.27 15.32 8.17
CA VAL A 99 8.48 15.26 8.98
C VAL A 99 8.80 13.81 9.31
N ALA A 100 9.99 13.36 8.91
CA ALA A 100 10.60 12.13 9.39
C ALA A 100 11.64 12.50 10.47
N TYR A 101 11.47 11.96 11.68
CA TYR A 101 12.26 12.36 12.84
C TYR A 101 12.59 11.15 13.70
N ASP A 102 13.79 11.15 14.28
CA ASP A 102 14.19 10.17 15.28
C ASP A 102 13.78 10.68 16.67
N SER A 103 12.72 10.11 17.24
CA SER A 103 12.21 10.53 18.53
C SER A 103 13.11 10.17 19.72
N SER A 104 14.10 9.28 19.52
CA SER A 104 15.06 8.89 20.58
C SER A 104 15.82 10.08 21.17
N TYR A 105 16.00 11.15 20.38
CA TYR A 105 16.64 12.38 20.82
C TYR A 105 15.76 13.17 21.80
N LYS A 106 14.54 13.50 21.37
CA LYS A 106 13.56 14.32 22.13
C LYS A 106 12.13 14.05 21.63
N PRO A 107 11.33 13.25 22.34
CA PRO A 107 9.97 12.87 21.91
C PRO A 107 8.99 14.07 21.92
N ASP A 108 9.17 15.01 22.86
CA ASP A 108 8.25 16.15 23.03
C ASP A 108 8.27 17.17 21.87
N LEU A 109 9.30 17.15 21.02
CA LEU A 109 9.43 18.11 19.91
C LEU A 109 8.41 17.87 18.81
N VAL A 110 8.21 16.61 18.40
CA VAL A 110 7.24 16.28 17.35
C VAL A 110 5.84 16.66 17.80
N ASN A 111 5.52 16.39 19.05
CA ASN A 111 4.29 16.83 19.71
C ASN A 111 4.07 18.33 19.53
N HIS A 112 5.06 19.15 19.90
CA HIS A 112 5.00 20.60 19.76
C HIS A 112 4.81 21.07 18.30
N TRP A 113 5.51 20.43 17.35
CA TRP A 113 5.42 20.76 15.93
C TRP A 113 4.05 20.43 15.36
N VAL A 114 3.53 19.24 15.64
CA VAL A 114 2.21 18.80 15.21
C VAL A 114 1.13 19.72 15.79
N ASP A 115 1.21 20.05 17.07
CA ASP A 115 0.35 21.02 17.74
C ASP A 115 0.32 22.37 17.01
N THR A 116 1.48 22.82 16.58
CA THR A 116 1.65 24.09 15.89
C THR A 116 1.11 24.01 14.47
N ALA A 117 1.42 22.95 13.71
CA ALA A 117 0.88 22.72 12.37
C ALA A 117 -0.66 22.64 12.38
N VAL A 118 -1.23 21.97 13.38
CA VAL A 118 -2.68 21.91 13.65
C VAL A 118 -3.27 23.29 13.86
N ARG A 119 -2.66 24.13 14.72
CA ARG A 119 -3.09 25.52 14.93
C ARG A 119 -3.02 26.35 13.64
N LEU A 120 -2.12 25.99 12.75
CA LEU A 120 -1.96 26.57 11.41
C LEU A 120 -2.80 25.88 10.34
N LYS A 121 -3.84 25.13 10.74
CA LYS A 121 -4.85 24.54 9.84
C LYS A 121 -4.24 23.72 8.70
N VAL A 122 -3.26 22.89 9.04
CA VAL A 122 -2.59 22.02 8.08
C VAL A 122 -3.60 21.15 7.30
N GLU A 123 -3.41 21.05 5.98
CA GLU A 123 -4.27 20.22 5.11
C GLU A 123 -3.77 18.77 5.01
N HIS A 124 -2.46 18.58 4.93
CA HIS A 124 -1.80 17.28 4.85
C HIS A 124 -0.77 17.12 5.96
N LEU A 125 -0.98 16.17 6.87
CA LEU A 125 -0.09 15.88 7.97
C LEU A 125 0.53 14.49 7.79
N ASP A 126 1.85 14.44 7.73
CA ASP A 126 2.63 13.21 7.59
C ASP A 126 3.75 13.20 8.63
N VAL A 127 3.69 12.23 9.54
CA VAL A 127 4.66 12.10 10.64
C VAL A 127 5.17 10.68 10.65
N LEU A 128 6.49 10.56 10.47
CA LEU A 128 7.24 9.33 10.50
C LEU A 128 8.24 9.36 11.65
N ASP A 129 8.20 8.36 12.52
CA ASP A 129 9.23 8.14 13.53
C ASP A 129 10.26 7.12 12.99
N ILE A 130 11.54 7.49 12.95
CA ILE A 130 12.62 6.69 12.32
C ILE A 130 13.29 5.74 13.33
N LEU A 131 12.62 5.40 14.44
CA LEU A 131 13.19 4.54 15.48
C LEU A 131 13.78 3.24 14.89
N SER A 132 14.99 2.89 15.31
CA SER A 132 15.57 1.60 14.93
C SER A 132 14.85 0.46 15.64
N ALA A 133 14.71 -0.69 14.97
CA ALA A 133 14.08 -1.89 15.56
C ALA A 133 14.74 -2.33 16.89
N GLN A 134 15.99 -1.93 17.14
CA GLN A 134 16.71 -2.22 18.38
C GLN A 134 16.33 -1.28 19.53
N ASP A 135 15.94 -0.04 19.23
CA ASP A 135 15.53 0.96 20.22
C ASP A 135 14.11 0.70 20.74
N ILE A 136 13.22 0.19 19.86
CA ILE A 136 11.85 -0.24 20.20
C ILE A 136 11.86 -1.31 21.30
N MET A 137 12.83 -2.22 21.29
CA MET A 137 12.95 -3.31 22.27
C MET A 137 13.49 -2.87 23.64
N THR A 138 14.21 -1.75 23.72
CA THR A 138 15.00 -1.39 24.92
C THR A 138 14.45 -0.19 25.68
N ASN A 139 13.68 0.67 25.03
CA ASN A 139 12.97 1.77 25.67
C ASN A 139 11.84 2.24 24.75
N PRO A 140 10.56 1.90 25.01
CA PRO A 140 9.45 2.53 24.32
C PRO A 140 9.35 3.96 24.86
N ILE A 141 10.17 4.85 24.32
CA ILE A 141 10.07 6.28 24.57
C ILE A 141 9.44 6.85 23.32
N VAL A 142 8.11 6.89 23.29
CA VAL A 142 7.39 7.12 22.05
C VAL A 142 6.38 8.25 22.20
N TYR A 143 6.18 8.90 21.06
CA TYR A 143 5.15 9.85 20.70
C TYR A 143 3.85 9.72 21.50
N THR A 144 3.23 10.86 21.79
CA THR A 144 1.93 10.90 22.44
C THR A 144 0.94 11.68 21.57
N CYS A 145 -0.01 10.96 20.95
CA CYS A 145 -1.18 11.52 20.24
C CYS A 145 -2.04 12.51 21.08
N SER A 146 -1.65 12.89 22.31
CA SER A 146 -2.26 13.95 23.12
C SER A 146 -2.19 15.31 22.45
N SER A 147 -1.16 15.56 21.65
CA SER A 147 -0.96 16.82 20.92
C SER A 147 -1.91 16.92 19.71
N LEU A 148 -2.17 15.79 19.06
CA LEU A 148 -3.16 15.69 17.96
C LEU A 148 -4.60 15.87 18.42
N VAL A 149 -4.87 15.78 19.72
CA VAL A 149 -6.20 15.85 20.29
C VAL A 149 -6.31 17.05 21.23
N PRO A 150 -6.23 18.30 20.73
CA PRO A 150 -6.58 19.45 21.57
C PRO A 150 -8.01 19.24 22.07
N GLU A 151 -8.23 19.41 23.38
CA GLU A 151 -9.52 19.12 24.03
C GLU A 151 -10.72 19.85 23.41
N ARG A 152 -10.51 20.89 22.58
CA ARG A 152 -11.56 21.79 22.08
C ARG A 152 -11.38 22.29 20.64
N VAL A 153 -10.49 21.71 19.84
CA VAL A 153 -10.19 22.22 18.49
C VAL A 153 -10.71 21.25 17.44
N SER A 154 -11.60 21.73 16.57
CA SER A 154 -11.91 21.05 15.31
C SER A 154 -10.78 21.30 14.33
N LEU A 155 -10.47 20.31 13.50
CA LEU A 155 -9.45 20.33 12.44
C LEU A 155 -10.14 20.45 11.08
N PRO A 156 -10.75 21.62 10.75
CA PRO A 156 -11.68 21.75 9.64
C PRO A 156 -11.04 21.68 8.24
N SER A 157 -9.70 21.74 8.17
CA SER A 157 -8.95 21.75 6.90
C SER A 157 -8.20 20.45 6.64
N LEU A 158 -8.10 19.56 7.62
CA LEU A 158 -7.25 18.38 7.53
C LEU A 158 -7.92 17.31 6.65
N LYS A 159 -7.29 17.02 5.51
CA LYS A 159 -7.76 16.06 4.50
C LYS A 159 -6.98 14.77 4.52
N ASP A 160 -5.71 14.82 4.88
CA ASP A 160 -4.81 13.67 4.83
C ASP A 160 -4.02 13.54 6.13
N ILE A 161 -4.01 12.33 6.67
CA ILE A 161 -3.26 11.96 7.87
C ILE A 161 -2.44 10.72 7.56
N VAL A 162 -1.13 10.81 7.71
CA VAL A 162 -0.20 9.68 7.66
C VAL A 162 0.53 9.62 8.99
N LEU A 163 0.32 8.52 9.71
CA LEU A 163 0.95 8.25 11.01
C LEU A 163 1.72 6.94 10.88
N ILE A 164 3.05 7.03 10.88
CA ILE A 164 3.91 5.86 10.71
C ILE A 164 4.77 5.65 11.95
N LEU A 165 4.66 4.46 12.54
CA LEU A 165 5.38 3.99 13.72
C LEU A 165 5.15 4.86 14.97
N VAL A 166 3.87 5.18 15.24
CA VAL A 166 3.45 6.12 16.29
C VAL A 166 2.82 5.40 17.50
N GLU A 167 3.18 5.77 18.74
CA GLU A 167 2.48 5.35 19.98
C GLU A 167 1.32 6.31 20.35
N TYR A 168 0.29 5.78 21.00
CA TYR A 168 -0.89 6.56 21.36
C TYR A 168 -1.08 6.65 22.88
N THR A 169 -1.50 7.83 23.34
CA THR A 169 -1.60 8.15 24.78
C THR A 169 -2.65 7.35 25.52
N ASN A 170 -3.67 6.91 24.79
CA ASN A 170 -4.76 6.11 25.29
C ASN A 170 -5.50 5.49 24.12
N ARG A 171 -6.27 4.45 24.42
CA ARG A 171 -7.09 3.67 23.49
C ARG A 171 -8.10 4.45 22.63
N TRP A 172 -8.34 5.73 22.91
CA TRP A 172 -9.34 6.57 22.23
C TRP A 172 -8.70 7.74 21.45
N ALA A 173 -7.38 7.93 21.54
CA ALA A 173 -6.71 9.12 21.02
C ALA A 173 -6.96 9.30 19.51
N LEU A 174 -6.76 8.23 18.75
CA LEU A 174 -6.97 8.24 17.31
C LEU A 174 -8.44 8.39 16.90
N GLU A 175 -9.35 7.68 17.58
CA GLU A 175 -10.80 7.83 17.33
C GLU A 175 -11.22 9.29 17.53
N LYS A 176 -10.72 9.92 18.59
CA LYS A 176 -10.99 11.33 18.90
C LYS A 176 -10.38 12.26 17.84
N LEU A 177 -9.14 12.03 17.41
CA LEU A 177 -8.51 12.80 16.32
C LEU A 177 -9.35 12.74 15.03
N ILE A 178 -9.70 11.54 14.58
CA ILE A 178 -10.49 11.35 13.36
C ILE A 178 -11.86 12.04 13.48
N SER A 179 -12.51 11.95 14.64
CA SER A 179 -13.80 12.62 14.89
C SER A 179 -13.73 14.16 14.83
N GLN A 180 -12.54 14.74 15.02
CA GLN A 180 -12.31 16.18 14.96
C GLN A 180 -12.05 16.70 13.54
N CYS A 181 -11.92 15.81 12.54
CA CYS A 181 -11.56 16.12 11.15
C CYS A 181 -12.78 15.92 10.21
N PRO A 182 -13.66 16.92 10.03
CA PRO A 182 -14.90 16.76 9.28
C PRO A 182 -14.73 16.61 7.76
N VAL A 183 -13.55 16.93 7.21
CA VAL A 183 -13.23 16.87 5.78
C VAL A 183 -12.13 15.86 5.46
N LEU A 184 -11.85 14.93 6.38
CA LEU A 184 -10.79 13.95 6.25
C LEU A 184 -11.10 12.97 5.11
N GLU A 185 -10.21 12.88 4.12
CA GLU A 185 -10.35 12.05 2.93
C GLU A 185 -9.45 10.82 2.98
N ASN A 186 -8.22 10.93 3.50
CA ASN A 186 -7.25 9.84 3.51
C ASN A 186 -6.60 9.66 4.88
N VAL A 187 -6.53 8.41 5.34
CA VAL A 187 -5.85 8.04 6.58
C VAL A 187 -4.94 6.85 6.30
N SER A 188 -3.66 7.00 6.62
CA SER A 188 -2.68 5.91 6.62
C SER A 188 -2.10 5.74 8.00
N ILE A 189 -2.12 4.50 8.50
CA ILE A 189 -1.63 4.15 9.83
C ILE A 189 -0.71 2.95 9.69
N ASP A 190 0.52 3.13 10.12
CA ASP A 190 1.48 2.06 10.33
C ASP A 190 1.79 1.99 11.83
N ARG A 191 1.50 0.82 12.39
CA ARG A 191 1.42 0.59 13.83
C ARG A 191 2.64 -0.18 14.34
N ILE A 192 3.05 0.11 15.58
CA ILE A 192 4.16 -0.56 16.28
C ILE A 192 3.70 -1.43 17.45
N TYR A 193 4.54 -2.42 17.78
CA TYR A 193 4.42 -3.18 19.02
C TYR A 193 4.28 -2.26 20.24
N GLY A 194 3.31 -2.57 21.11
CA GLY A 194 3.13 -1.83 22.35
C GLY A 194 2.58 -0.40 22.23
N ASP A 195 2.06 0.01 21.07
CA ASP A 195 1.52 1.37 20.83
C ASP A 195 0.33 1.85 21.71
N GLY A 196 -0.04 1.11 22.76
CA GLY A 196 -1.11 1.49 23.69
C GLY A 196 -2.54 1.40 23.14
N MET A 197 -2.73 0.87 21.92
CA MET A 197 -4.03 0.83 21.23
C MET A 197 -4.58 -0.59 21.05
N PRO A 198 -5.30 -1.16 22.03
CA PRO A 198 -5.91 -2.47 21.83
C PRO A 198 -7.04 -2.44 20.78
N ILE A 199 -7.67 -1.28 20.55
CA ILE A 199 -8.74 -1.13 19.56
C ILE A 199 -8.45 0.07 18.67
N LEU A 200 -8.29 -0.19 17.38
CA LEU A 200 -8.22 0.83 16.33
C LEU A 200 -9.62 1.08 15.81
N ARG A 201 -10.24 2.22 16.17
CA ARG A 201 -11.55 2.61 15.65
C ARG A 201 -11.45 3.82 14.72
N VAL A 202 -11.91 3.64 13.49
CA VAL A 202 -11.94 4.64 12.42
C VAL A 202 -13.40 4.99 12.14
N CYS A 203 -13.87 6.09 12.71
CA CYS A 203 -15.23 6.60 12.51
C CYS A 203 -15.19 7.94 11.77
N SER A 204 -15.51 7.95 10.48
CA SER A 204 -15.49 9.18 9.66
C SER A 204 -16.57 9.17 8.59
N GLN A 205 -17.25 10.31 8.42
CA GLN A 205 -18.27 10.48 7.40
C GLN A 205 -17.72 10.97 6.06
N SER A 206 -16.47 11.44 6.02
CA SER A 206 -15.84 12.00 4.81
C SER A 206 -14.75 11.10 4.21
N LEU A 207 -14.31 10.07 4.96
CA LEU A 207 -13.15 9.25 4.59
C LEU A 207 -13.38 8.49 3.28
N LEU A 208 -12.42 8.62 2.36
CA LEU A 208 -12.41 8.01 1.03
C LEU A 208 -11.38 6.89 0.91
N SER A 209 -10.23 7.00 1.59
CA SER A 209 -9.16 6.01 1.58
C SER A 209 -8.68 5.70 3.00
N PHE A 210 -8.49 4.41 3.30
CA PHE A 210 -7.91 3.96 4.55
C PHE A 210 -6.82 2.93 4.29
N MET A 211 -5.64 3.17 4.85
CA MET A 211 -4.50 2.26 4.83
C MET A 211 -4.10 1.90 6.27
N HIS A 212 -3.97 0.61 6.52
CA HIS A 212 -3.56 0.06 7.80
C HIS A 212 -2.42 -0.94 7.59
N TYR A 213 -1.31 -0.72 8.27
CA TYR A 213 -0.14 -1.58 8.26
C TYR A 213 0.24 -2.02 9.68
N TRP A 214 0.57 -3.29 9.83
CA TRP A 214 1.08 -3.91 11.06
C TRP A 214 2.06 -5.03 10.70
N ASP A 215 3.30 -4.93 11.19
CA ASP A 215 4.34 -5.93 10.90
C ASP A 215 3.95 -7.33 11.41
N LYS A 216 4.26 -8.34 10.61
CA LYS A 216 3.85 -9.75 10.77
C LYS A 216 4.72 -10.53 11.77
N ASN A 217 5.75 -9.92 12.33
CA ASN A 217 6.80 -10.63 13.10
C ASN A 217 6.54 -10.76 14.61
N ASP A 218 5.53 -10.07 15.17
CA ASP A 218 5.37 -9.99 16.62
C ASP A 218 4.25 -10.91 17.15
N ASP A 219 4.66 -12.08 17.66
CA ASP A 219 3.80 -13.16 18.14
C ASP A 219 3.09 -12.90 19.50
N TYR A 220 3.27 -11.71 20.10
CA TYR A 220 3.06 -11.51 21.54
C TYR A 220 1.74 -10.79 21.93
N GLU A 221 1.06 -10.07 21.03
CA GLU A 221 -0.24 -9.42 21.33
C GLU A 221 -1.30 -9.69 20.24
N LYS A 222 -2.23 -10.62 20.53
CA LYS A 222 -3.22 -11.13 19.54
C LYS A 222 -4.67 -10.78 19.86
N ASP A 223 -4.93 -9.73 20.64
CA ASP A 223 -6.29 -9.30 21.04
C ASP A 223 -6.68 -7.92 20.43
N ARG A 224 -5.98 -7.50 19.38
CA ARG A 224 -6.20 -6.19 18.73
C ARG A 224 -7.45 -6.23 17.84
N ILE A 225 -8.27 -5.18 17.90
CA ILE A 225 -9.49 -5.07 17.10
C ILE A 225 -9.37 -3.86 16.18
N VAL A 226 -9.71 -4.01 14.90
CA VAL A 226 -9.84 -2.92 13.93
C VAL A 226 -11.32 -2.76 13.58
N GLU A 227 -11.90 -1.61 13.93
CA GLU A 227 -13.28 -1.23 13.62
C GLU A 227 -13.31 -0.07 12.64
N ILE A 228 -13.96 -0.26 11.49
CA ILE A 228 -14.09 0.76 10.44
C ILE A 228 -15.57 1.09 10.27
N ASP A 229 -15.93 2.34 10.53
CA ASP A 229 -17.23 2.94 10.25
C ASP A 229 -17.05 4.19 9.39
N ALA A 230 -16.97 3.94 8.09
CA ALA A 230 -16.71 4.98 7.08
C ALA A 230 -17.59 4.75 5.83
N PRO A 231 -18.82 5.28 5.78
CA PRO A 231 -19.77 4.94 4.72
C PRO A 231 -19.34 5.42 3.31
N MET A 232 -18.52 6.47 3.25
CA MET A 232 -17.99 7.02 1.99
C MET A 232 -16.68 6.36 1.53
N LEU A 233 -16.16 5.37 2.27
CA LEU A 233 -14.87 4.73 1.98
C LEU A 233 -14.92 4.01 0.63
N LYS A 234 -13.95 4.34 -0.23
CA LYS A 234 -13.80 3.78 -1.59
C LYS A 234 -12.60 2.87 -1.73
N CYS A 235 -11.51 3.16 -1.02
CA CYS A 235 -10.27 2.37 -1.05
C CYS A 235 -9.93 1.89 0.36
N LEU A 236 -9.65 0.60 0.49
CA LEU A 236 -9.23 -0.02 1.75
C LEU A 236 -7.97 -0.85 1.52
N ARG A 237 -6.88 -0.52 2.20
CA ARG A 237 -5.65 -1.31 2.17
C ARG A 237 -5.30 -1.79 3.56
N ILE A 238 -5.13 -3.10 3.72
CA ILE A 238 -4.82 -3.75 4.99
C ILE A 238 -3.62 -4.66 4.74
N SER A 239 -2.53 -4.42 5.45
CA SER A 239 -1.37 -5.32 5.52
C SER A 239 -1.08 -5.59 6.99
N ASP A 240 -1.58 -6.71 7.52
CA ASP A 240 -1.64 -6.95 8.96
C ASP A 240 -1.48 -8.44 9.32
N GLY A 241 -0.45 -8.77 10.10
CA GLY A 241 -0.21 -10.14 10.58
C GLY A 241 -0.80 -10.51 11.94
N GLY A 242 -1.29 -9.53 12.72
CA GLY A 242 -1.46 -9.67 14.17
C GLY A 242 -2.84 -9.30 14.72
N THR A 243 -3.71 -8.68 13.92
CA THR A 243 -5.04 -8.22 14.33
C THR A 243 -6.03 -9.35 14.47
N ALA A 244 -6.60 -9.41 15.67
CA ALA A 244 -7.50 -10.44 16.14
C ALA A 244 -8.89 -10.34 15.54
N SER A 245 -9.31 -9.18 15.04
CA SER A 245 -10.64 -9.00 14.47
C SER A 245 -10.72 -7.75 13.62
N PHE A 246 -11.28 -7.90 12.42
CA PHE A 246 -11.67 -6.79 11.55
C PHE A 246 -13.18 -6.67 11.48
N ILE A 247 -13.70 -5.49 11.82
CA ILE A 247 -15.14 -5.19 11.82
C ILE A 247 -15.38 -4.01 10.88
N ILE A 248 -15.96 -4.28 9.72
CA ILE A 248 -16.32 -3.26 8.73
C ILE A 248 -17.82 -3.01 8.84
N LYS A 249 -18.20 -1.85 9.38
CA LYS A 249 -19.60 -1.47 9.62
C LYS A 249 -20.22 -0.80 8.39
N ASN A 250 -21.55 -0.78 8.35
CA ASN A 250 -22.35 0.01 7.41
C ASN A 250 -22.07 -0.21 5.92
N GLN A 251 -21.48 -1.36 5.54
CA GLN A 251 -21.17 -1.78 4.17
C GLN A 251 -20.69 -0.60 3.30
N PRO A 252 -19.44 -0.14 3.51
CA PRO A 252 -18.90 1.05 2.85
C PRO A 252 -19.04 0.98 1.32
N SER A 253 -18.99 2.13 0.68
CA SER A 253 -19.03 2.27 -0.79
C SER A 253 -17.72 1.82 -1.47
N LEU A 254 -17.13 0.73 -0.98
CA LEU A 254 -15.82 0.22 -1.39
C LEU A 254 -15.84 -0.13 -2.87
N VAL A 255 -14.85 0.41 -3.56
CA VAL A 255 -14.57 0.16 -4.98
C VAL A 255 -13.33 -0.72 -5.09
N GLU A 256 -12.27 -0.36 -4.35
CA GLU A 256 -10.98 -1.03 -4.35
C GLU A 256 -10.64 -1.54 -2.95
N ALA A 257 -10.11 -2.76 -2.87
CA ALA A 257 -9.52 -3.29 -1.65
C ALA A 257 -8.19 -4.00 -1.94
N ASP A 258 -7.18 -3.80 -1.08
CA ASP A 258 -5.92 -4.57 -1.07
C ASP A 258 -5.75 -5.21 0.30
N ILE A 259 -5.87 -6.54 0.36
CA ILE A 259 -5.95 -7.28 1.61
C ILE A 259 -4.80 -8.27 1.71
N ASP A 260 -3.96 -8.06 2.72
CA ASP A 260 -2.89 -8.94 3.14
C ASP A 260 -2.95 -9.13 4.66
N THR A 261 -3.80 -10.03 5.11
CA THR A 261 -3.93 -10.39 6.51
C THR A 261 -4.13 -11.88 6.73
N VAL A 262 -3.69 -12.35 7.90
CA VAL A 262 -3.88 -13.73 8.37
C VAL A 262 -4.83 -13.83 9.56
N PHE A 263 -5.48 -12.73 9.97
CA PHE A 263 -6.46 -12.71 11.08
C PHE A 263 -5.93 -13.33 12.38
N SER A 264 -4.65 -13.08 12.71
CA SER A 264 -3.89 -13.68 13.82
C SER A 264 -3.76 -15.21 13.79
N LEU A 265 -4.04 -15.87 12.66
CA LEU A 265 -3.92 -17.32 12.48
C LEU A 265 -2.50 -17.68 12.03
N THR A 266 -1.57 -17.90 12.98
CA THR A 266 -0.22 -18.39 12.67
C THR A 266 -0.21 -19.90 12.42
N THR A 267 0.73 -20.37 11.58
CA THR A 267 0.88 -21.74 11.06
C THR A 267 0.82 -22.83 12.15
N GLU A 268 1.33 -22.56 13.35
CA GLU A 268 1.33 -23.51 14.48
C GLU A 268 -0.04 -23.70 15.15
N ARG A 269 -0.97 -22.75 15.01
CA ARG A 269 -2.32 -22.82 15.62
C ARG A 269 -3.37 -23.47 14.72
N TRP A 270 -3.14 -23.60 13.41
CA TRP A 270 -4.07 -24.25 12.47
C TRP A 270 -4.46 -25.66 12.90
N LEU A 271 -3.49 -26.42 13.42
CA LEU A 271 -3.68 -27.80 13.89
C LEU A 271 -4.63 -27.92 15.10
N ARG A 272 -5.05 -26.81 15.73
CA ARG A 272 -5.93 -26.80 16.91
C ARG A 272 -7.25 -26.03 16.74
N VAL A 273 -7.44 -25.22 15.69
CA VAL A 273 -8.47 -24.16 15.62
C VAL A 273 -9.68 -24.48 14.73
N ALA A 274 -9.93 -25.75 14.40
CA ALA A 274 -11.15 -26.14 13.66
C ALA A 274 -12.48 -25.79 14.39
N ASN A 275 -12.46 -25.34 15.65
CA ASN A 275 -13.64 -25.17 16.51
C ASN A 275 -13.91 -23.76 17.09
N GLU A 276 -13.16 -22.71 16.75
CA GLU A 276 -13.48 -21.37 17.27
C GLU A 276 -14.54 -20.67 16.40
N ILE A 277 -15.78 -20.67 16.88
CA ILE A 277 -16.93 -19.95 16.29
C ILE A 277 -16.55 -18.49 15.98
N GLN A 278 -15.74 -17.86 16.84
CA GLN A 278 -15.29 -16.48 16.71
C GLN A 278 -14.45 -16.23 15.44
N THR A 279 -13.51 -17.11 15.11
CA THR A 279 -12.72 -17.01 13.87
C THR A 279 -13.62 -17.09 12.64
N ARG A 280 -14.61 -17.98 12.68
CA ARG A 280 -15.55 -18.18 11.57
C ARG A 280 -16.45 -16.97 11.36
N ASP A 281 -16.91 -16.37 12.45
CA ASP A 281 -17.73 -15.16 12.42
C ASP A 281 -16.91 -13.97 11.90
N MET A 282 -15.65 -13.83 12.33
CA MET A 282 -14.75 -12.77 11.88
C MET A 282 -14.47 -12.84 10.38
N VAL A 283 -14.06 -14.01 9.87
CA VAL A 283 -13.80 -14.20 8.44
C VAL A 283 -15.07 -13.90 7.64
N ARG A 284 -16.24 -14.39 8.09
CA ARG A 284 -17.54 -14.09 7.46
C ARG A 284 -17.81 -12.58 7.43
N ASP A 285 -17.70 -11.91 8.57
CA ASP A 285 -18.08 -10.51 8.73
C ASP A 285 -17.13 -9.62 7.91
N PHE A 286 -15.84 -9.96 7.86
CA PHE A 286 -14.87 -9.32 6.99
C PHE A 286 -15.23 -9.47 5.51
N HIS A 287 -15.54 -10.69 5.06
CA HIS A 287 -15.99 -10.92 3.68
C HIS A 287 -17.25 -10.13 3.34
N VAL A 288 -18.22 -10.07 4.26
CA VAL A 288 -19.43 -9.27 4.08
C VAL A 288 -19.08 -7.79 3.93
N GLY A 289 -18.14 -7.30 4.74
CA GLY A 289 -17.60 -5.94 4.68
C GLY A 289 -17.02 -5.56 3.32
N ILE A 290 -16.29 -6.47 2.68
CA ILE A 290 -15.65 -6.24 1.38
C ILE A 290 -16.48 -6.76 0.18
N SER A 291 -17.65 -7.36 0.38
CA SER A 291 -18.43 -8.03 -0.68
C SER A 291 -18.84 -7.16 -1.87
N LYS A 292 -18.81 -5.83 -1.73
CA LYS A 292 -19.21 -4.85 -2.75
C LYS A 292 -18.07 -4.35 -3.65
N VAL A 293 -16.82 -4.73 -3.36
CA VAL A 293 -15.63 -4.29 -4.12
C VAL A 293 -15.73 -4.67 -5.59
N LYS A 294 -15.13 -3.85 -6.44
CA LYS A 294 -14.98 -4.07 -7.88
C LYS A 294 -13.59 -4.57 -8.24
N ASP A 295 -12.60 -4.04 -7.54
CA ASP A 295 -11.20 -4.35 -7.74
C ASP A 295 -10.64 -4.85 -6.41
N LEU A 296 -10.20 -6.11 -6.38
CA LEU A 296 -9.64 -6.75 -5.18
C LEU A 296 -8.22 -7.21 -5.46
N THR A 297 -7.28 -6.73 -4.67
CA THR A 297 -5.95 -7.33 -4.52
C THR A 297 -5.94 -8.15 -3.24
N ILE A 298 -5.45 -9.38 -3.31
CA ILE A 298 -5.39 -10.29 -2.16
C ILE A 298 -4.04 -11.00 -2.11
N ALA A 299 -3.43 -11.07 -0.92
CA ALA A 299 -2.22 -11.86 -0.71
C ALA A 299 -2.55 -13.36 -0.62
N SER A 300 -1.61 -14.23 -1.02
CA SER A 300 -1.75 -15.68 -0.94
C SER A 300 -1.97 -16.18 0.49
N SER A 301 -1.33 -15.57 1.48
CA SER A 301 -1.55 -15.84 2.91
C SER A 301 -3.00 -15.61 3.34
N THR A 302 -3.64 -14.56 2.86
CA THR A 302 -5.07 -14.30 3.10
C THR A 302 -5.92 -15.31 2.34
N LEU A 303 -5.58 -15.60 1.10
CA LEU A 303 -6.31 -16.57 0.28
C LEU A 303 -6.30 -17.98 0.92
N GLU A 304 -5.19 -18.37 1.55
CA GLU A 304 -5.08 -19.60 2.35
C GLU A 304 -6.10 -19.62 3.49
N VAL A 305 -6.21 -18.54 4.26
CA VAL A 305 -7.21 -18.44 5.33
C VAL A 305 -8.63 -18.64 4.80
N ILE A 306 -8.92 -17.98 3.68
CA ILE A 306 -10.24 -18.07 3.04
C ILE A 306 -10.50 -19.49 2.53
N TYR A 307 -9.50 -20.11 1.90
CA TYR A 307 -9.59 -21.46 1.35
C TYR A 307 -9.86 -22.50 2.44
N ASP A 308 -9.15 -22.42 3.56
CA ASP A 308 -9.39 -23.32 4.69
C ASP A 308 -10.74 -23.08 5.35
N TYR A 309 -11.18 -21.81 5.45
CA TYR A 309 -12.53 -21.47 5.89
C TYR A 309 -13.61 -22.08 4.98
N ALA A 310 -13.37 -22.08 3.66
CA ALA A 310 -14.28 -22.63 2.64
C ALA A 310 -14.49 -24.16 2.75
N ARG A 311 -13.65 -24.88 3.50
CA ARG A 311 -13.80 -26.31 3.77
C ARG A 311 -14.97 -26.60 4.71
N TYR A 312 -15.31 -25.65 5.57
CA TYR A 312 -16.30 -25.83 6.64
C TYR A 312 -17.55 -24.97 6.44
N VAL A 313 -17.44 -23.86 5.71
CA VAL A 313 -18.52 -22.88 5.51
C VAL A 313 -18.60 -22.48 4.04
N GLN A 314 -19.80 -22.21 3.55
CA GLN A 314 -19.99 -21.68 2.20
C GLN A 314 -19.50 -20.23 2.13
N LEU A 315 -18.59 -19.95 1.19
CA LEU A 315 -18.09 -18.60 0.97
C LEU A 315 -19.20 -17.67 0.42
N PRO A 316 -19.24 -16.41 0.89
CA PRO A 316 -20.14 -15.40 0.31
C PRO A 316 -19.70 -15.03 -1.12
N ILE A 317 -20.67 -14.65 -1.95
CA ILE A 317 -20.47 -14.41 -3.39
C ILE A 317 -20.08 -12.94 -3.65
N PHE A 318 -18.98 -12.73 -4.36
CA PHE A 318 -18.50 -11.45 -4.86
C PHE A 318 -19.16 -11.08 -6.21
N ARG A 319 -20.42 -10.66 -6.17
CA ARG A 319 -21.17 -10.31 -7.39
C ARG A 319 -20.67 -9.05 -8.09
N ASN A 320 -20.01 -8.16 -7.37
CA ASN A 320 -19.56 -6.87 -7.92
C ASN A 320 -18.08 -6.88 -8.35
N LEU A 321 -17.36 -7.99 -8.13
CA LEU A 321 -15.94 -8.09 -8.42
C LEU A 321 -15.72 -8.29 -9.92
N TYR A 322 -14.95 -7.39 -10.53
CA TYR A 322 -14.60 -7.40 -11.95
C TYR A 322 -13.10 -7.64 -12.17
N THR A 323 -12.25 -7.19 -11.24
CA THR A 323 -10.80 -7.36 -11.30
C THR A 323 -10.32 -8.02 -10.02
N LEU A 324 -9.58 -9.12 -10.16
CA LEU A 324 -8.91 -9.79 -9.05
C LEU A 324 -7.41 -9.81 -9.32
N CYS A 325 -6.61 -9.27 -8.42
CA CYS A 325 -5.17 -9.43 -8.39
C CYS A 325 -4.79 -10.32 -7.21
N VAL A 326 -4.01 -11.37 -7.45
CA VAL A 326 -3.52 -12.25 -6.38
C VAL A 326 -2.01 -12.18 -6.34
N ARG A 327 -1.46 -11.79 -5.17
CA ARG A 327 -0.03 -11.73 -4.92
C ARG A 327 0.42 -13.03 -4.27
N PHE A 328 1.09 -13.91 -5.03
CA PHE A 328 1.56 -15.19 -4.52
C PHE A 328 3.01 -15.12 -4.04
N ASP A 329 3.24 -15.54 -2.80
CA ASP A 329 4.57 -15.81 -2.20
C ASP A 329 5.10 -17.24 -2.44
N SER A 330 4.19 -18.20 -2.64
CA SER A 330 4.44 -19.63 -2.62
C SER A 330 3.77 -20.33 -3.82
N TYR A 331 3.90 -21.65 -3.94
CA TYR A 331 3.37 -22.44 -5.07
C TYR A 331 1.91 -22.89 -4.90
N MET A 332 1.16 -22.24 -4.01
CA MET A 332 -0.16 -22.70 -3.57
C MET A 332 -1.29 -22.23 -4.49
N TRP A 333 -1.11 -22.46 -5.79
CA TRP A 333 -2.02 -22.06 -6.85
C TRP A 333 -3.39 -22.76 -6.75
N GLU A 334 -3.44 -23.92 -6.09
CA GLU A 334 -4.65 -24.75 -6.02
C GLU A 334 -5.79 -24.12 -5.24
N MET A 335 -5.51 -23.07 -4.46
CA MET A 335 -6.53 -22.32 -3.71
C MET A 335 -7.32 -21.38 -4.63
N LEU A 336 -6.71 -20.92 -5.72
CA LEU A 336 -7.29 -19.92 -6.60
C LEU A 336 -8.60 -20.38 -7.25
N PRO A 337 -8.71 -21.59 -7.83
CA PRO A 337 -9.97 -22.06 -8.41
C PRO A 337 -11.17 -21.98 -7.45
N VAL A 338 -10.96 -22.31 -6.16
CA VAL A 338 -12.04 -22.28 -5.15
C VAL A 338 -12.50 -20.85 -4.87
N PHE A 339 -11.60 -19.87 -4.88
CA PHE A 339 -12.00 -18.47 -4.72
C PHE A 339 -12.66 -17.90 -5.99
N LEU A 340 -12.23 -18.35 -7.17
CA LEU A 340 -12.85 -17.94 -8.44
C LEU A 340 -14.31 -18.41 -8.54
N GLU A 341 -14.70 -19.52 -7.90
CA GLU A 341 -16.09 -20.00 -7.83
C GLU A 341 -17.06 -18.97 -7.23
N VAL A 342 -16.59 -18.13 -6.29
CA VAL A 342 -17.41 -17.09 -5.67
C VAL A 342 -17.38 -15.76 -6.40
N CYS A 343 -16.73 -15.68 -7.57
CA CYS A 343 -16.53 -14.45 -8.34
C CYS A 343 -17.24 -14.51 -9.71
N PRO A 344 -18.58 -14.59 -9.78
CA PRO A 344 -19.32 -14.94 -11.00
C PRO A 344 -19.26 -13.90 -12.13
N ASN A 345 -18.83 -12.67 -11.84
CA ASN A 345 -18.76 -11.56 -12.80
C ASN A 345 -17.30 -11.09 -13.05
N LEU A 346 -16.32 -11.87 -12.60
CA LEU A 346 -14.91 -11.55 -12.75
C LEU A 346 -14.52 -11.50 -14.23
N LYS A 347 -13.93 -10.38 -14.67
CA LYS A 347 -13.49 -10.17 -16.06
C LYS A 347 -11.98 -10.27 -16.22
N THR A 348 -11.25 -9.79 -15.21
CA THR A 348 -9.79 -9.71 -15.25
C THR A 348 -9.20 -10.41 -14.03
N LEU A 349 -8.27 -11.33 -14.28
CA LEU A 349 -7.45 -11.97 -13.26
C LEU A 349 -5.99 -11.60 -13.49
N VAL A 350 -5.35 -11.04 -12.47
CA VAL A 350 -3.91 -10.78 -12.44
C VAL A 350 -3.29 -11.66 -11.37
N VAL A 351 -2.19 -12.31 -11.74
CA VAL A 351 -1.43 -13.20 -10.88
C VAL A 351 -0.02 -12.62 -10.78
N GLY A 352 0.25 -11.99 -9.64
CA GLY A 352 1.51 -11.30 -9.35
C GLY A 352 2.41 -12.09 -8.40
N THR A 353 3.62 -11.56 -8.20
CA THR A 353 4.59 -12.03 -7.20
C THR A 353 4.47 -11.25 -5.90
N SER A 354 4.61 -11.94 -4.78
CA SER A 354 4.90 -11.34 -3.47
C SER A 354 6.39 -11.45 -3.14
N GLU A 355 6.94 -10.53 -2.37
CA GLU A 355 8.35 -10.53 -1.96
C GLU A 355 8.64 -11.44 -0.74
N ASN A 356 7.59 -11.89 -0.02
CA ASN A 356 7.72 -12.59 1.26
C ASN A 356 7.62 -14.10 1.13
N TYR A 357 8.72 -14.83 1.08
CA TYR A 357 8.73 -16.29 0.93
C TYR A 357 8.39 -17.03 2.23
N HIS A 358 7.16 -17.52 2.37
CA HIS A 358 6.84 -18.56 3.35
C HIS A 358 6.27 -19.79 2.64
N MET A 359 6.91 -20.95 2.85
CA MET A 359 6.37 -22.23 2.41
C MET A 359 5.50 -22.80 3.53
N VAL A 360 4.27 -23.20 3.20
CA VAL A 360 3.42 -24.00 4.06
C VAL A 360 2.93 -25.21 3.28
N ASP A 361 3.04 -26.40 3.87
CA ASP A 361 2.47 -27.63 3.34
C ASP A 361 0.95 -27.64 3.60
N LEU A 362 0.13 -27.25 2.62
CA LEU A 362 -1.30 -27.56 2.65
C LEU A 362 -1.58 -28.88 1.94
N THR A 363 -2.51 -29.64 2.51
CA THR A 363 -3.09 -30.82 1.85
C THR A 363 -4.26 -30.36 0.98
N VAL A 364 -4.09 -30.37 -0.34
CA VAL A 364 -5.11 -29.87 -1.30
C VAL A 364 -6.31 -30.81 -1.37
N ILE A 365 -7.52 -30.26 -1.32
CA ILE A 365 -8.75 -31.01 -1.62
C ILE A 365 -9.06 -30.83 -3.10
N ALA A 366 -9.03 -31.93 -3.86
CA ALA A 366 -9.49 -31.94 -5.24
C ALA A 366 -11.01 -31.69 -5.29
N ARG A 367 -11.42 -30.53 -5.80
CA ARG A 367 -12.82 -30.22 -6.12
C ARG A 367 -12.96 -30.09 -7.64
N PRO A 368 -14.08 -30.54 -8.23
CA PRO A 368 -14.32 -30.33 -9.65
C PRO A 368 -14.39 -28.83 -9.92
N TRP A 369 -13.51 -28.34 -10.78
CA TRP A 369 -13.39 -26.93 -11.04
C TRP A 369 -14.59 -26.39 -11.82
N SER A 370 -14.93 -25.12 -11.57
CA SER A 370 -16.12 -24.48 -12.14
C SER A 370 -15.85 -23.74 -13.45
N LEU A 371 -16.93 -23.48 -14.20
CA LEU A 371 -16.86 -22.72 -15.43
C LEU A 371 -16.67 -21.22 -15.15
N LEU A 372 -15.60 -20.63 -15.67
CA LEU A 372 -15.25 -19.22 -15.53
C LEU A 372 -15.88 -18.40 -16.66
N SER A 373 -17.21 -18.40 -16.70
CA SER A 373 -17.97 -17.85 -17.84
C SER A 373 -17.79 -16.35 -18.07
N SER A 374 -17.44 -15.56 -17.05
CA SER A 374 -17.27 -14.10 -17.18
C SER A 374 -15.84 -13.67 -17.52
N LEU A 375 -14.86 -14.57 -17.40
CA LEU A 375 -13.44 -14.22 -17.46
C LEU A 375 -13.00 -13.90 -18.89
N GLU A 376 -12.48 -12.70 -19.10
CA GLU A 376 -12.07 -12.19 -20.42
C GLU A 376 -10.55 -12.04 -20.54
N HIS A 377 -9.87 -11.66 -19.45
CA HIS A 377 -8.46 -11.33 -19.44
C HIS A 377 -7.74 -11.99 -18.27
N VAL A 378 -6.61 -12.62 -18.55
CA VAL A 378 -5.70 -13.16 -17.54
C VAL A 378 -4.30 -12.63 -17.81
N ASP A 379 -3.63 -12.09 -16.79
CA ASP A 379 -2.20 -11.77 -16.82
C ASP A 379 -1.48 -12.46 -15.67
N ILE A 380 -0.64 -13.45 -16.00
CA ILE A 380 0.26 -14.13 -15.06
C ILE A 380 1.61 -13.43 -15.18
N GLU A 381 1.80 -12.42 -14.34
CA GLU A 381 3.00 -11.59 -14.27
C GLU A 381 4.14 -12.34 -13.58
N ARG A 382 3.80 -13.22 -12.62
CA ARG A 382 4.76 -14.08 -11.96
C ARG A 382 5.46 -14.97 -13.00
N PRO A 383 6.81 -14.94 -13.07
CA PRO A 383 7.53 -15.75 -14.04
C PRO A 383 7.35 -17.25 -13.77
N LEU A 384 6.71 -17.94 -14.71
CA LEU A 384 6.48 -19.38 -14.66
C LEU A 384 7.79 -20.15 -14.87
N LYS A 385 7.96 -21.23 -14.11
CA LYS A 385 9.07 -22.18 -14.27
C LYS A 385 8.67 -23.43 -15.05
N GLY A 386 7.37 -23.62 -15.30
CA GLY A 386 6.83 -24.80 -15.98
C GLY A 386 6.56 -25.95 -15.00
N GLU A 387 6.33 -25.64 -13.74
CA GLU A 387 6.03 -26.66 -12.74
C GLU A 387 4.62 -27.23 -12.95
N ALA A 388 4.41 -28.50 -12.58
CA ALA A 388 3.15 -29.20 -12.85
C ALA A 388 1.91 -28.46 -12.30
N LEU A 389 2.01 -27.81 -11.14
CA LEU A 389 0.91 -27.04 -10.53
C LEU A 389 0.66 -25.71 -11.24
N GLU A 390 1.72 -25.03 -11.70
CA GLU A 390 1.60 -23.83 -12.52
C GLU A 390 0.86 -24.16 -13.83
N MET A 391 1.29 -25.25 -14.48
CA MET A 391 0.71 -25.71 -15.73
C MET A 391 -0.72 -26.23 -15.54
N ALA A 392 -1.03 -26.87 -14.41
CA ALA A 392 -2.38 -27.27 -14.06
C ALA A 392 -3.33 -26.06 -13.94
N LEU A 393 -2.88 -24.96 -13.33
CA LEU A 393 -3.67 -23.72 -13.25
C LEU A 393 -3.88 -23.12 -14.65
N VAL A 394 -2.85 -23.08 -15.48
CA VAL A 394 -2.97 -22.56 -16.85
C VAL A 394 -3.94 -23.42 -17.68
N GLY A 395 -3.84 -24.74 -17.58
CA GLY A 395 -4.77 -25.68 -18.18
C GLY A 395 -6.20 -25.45 -17.72
N TYR A 396 -6.42 -25.34 -16.41
CA TYR A 396 -7.73 -25.00 -15.84
C TYR A 396 -8.33 -23.73 -16.47
N LEU A 397 -7.56 -22.65 -16.54
CA LEU A 397 -8.01 -21.37 -17.07
C LEU A 397 -8.39 -21.48 -18.56
N LEU A 398 -7.61 -22.22 -19.36
CA LEU A 398 -7.89 -22.42 -20.80
C LEU A 398 -9.10 -23.32 -21.05
N GLU A 399 -9.23 -24.40 -20.27
CA GLU A 399 -10.27 -25.41 -20.41
C GLU A 399 -11.64 -24.96 -19.87
N ASN A 400 -11.67 -24.00 -18.93
CA ASN A 400 -12.88 -23.62 -18.22
C ASN A 400 -13.35 -22.18 -18.47
N SER A 401 -12.64 -21.40 -19.30
CA SER A 401 -12.99 -20.00 -19.58
C SER A 401 -13.49 -19.80 -21.02
N PRO A 402 -14.81 -19.90 -21.29
CA PRO A 402 -15.35 -19.86 -22.66
C PRO A 402 -15.23 -18.49 -23.32
N ASN A 403 -15.17 -17.42 -22.52
CA ASN A 403 -15.13 -16.03 -23.01
C ASN A 403 -13.74 -15.40 -22.90
N LEU A 404 -12.71 -16.21 -22.62
CA LEU A 404 -11.33 -15.73 -22.46
C LEU A 404 -10.82 -15.16 -23.78
N LYS A 405 -10.49 -13.87 -23.81
CA LYS A 405 -9.98 -13.16 -24.99
C LYS A 405 -8.46 -13.13 -25.01
N LYS A 406 -7.83 -13.03 -23.83
CA LYS A 406 -6.39 -12.85 -23.71
C LYS A 406 -5.86 -13.55 -22.46
N LEU A 407 -4.82 -14.37 -22.64
CA LEU A 407 -3.99 -14.93 -21.59
C LEU A 407 -2.56 -14.44 -21.80
N SER A 408 -2.01 -13.71 -20.84
CA SER A 408 -0.61 -13.27 -20.83
C SER A 408 0.17 -14.07 -19.79
N LEU A 409 1.32 -14.60 -20.17
CA LEU A 409 2.18 -15.42 -19.34
C LEU A 409 3.58 -14.83 -19.33
N SER A 410 4.17 -14.66 -18.16
CA SER A 410 5.58 -14.32 -17.98
C SER A 410 6.37 -15.62 -17.81
N LEU A 411 7.45 -15.84 -18.58
CA LEU A 411 8.36 -16.97 -18.35
C LEU A 411 9.57 -16.54 -17.51
N HIS A 412 10.05 -17.43 -16.65
CA HIS A 412 11.26 -17.20 -15.87
C HIS A 412 12.51 -17.06 -16.76
N ASP A 413 13.44 -16.18 -16.39
CA ASP A 413 14.65 -15.87 -17.20
C ASP A 413 15.55 -17.09 -17.47
N SER A 414 15.46 -18.13 -16.62
CA SER A 414 16.13 -19.41 -16.87
C SER A 414 15.65 -20.07 -18.16
N LEU A 415 14.39 -19.85 -18.53
CA LEU A 415 13.79 -20.33 -19.78
C LEU A 415 14.11 -19.38 -20.95
N LYS A 416 14.27 -18.07 -20.69
CA LYS A 416 14.51 -17.02 -21.70
C LYS A 416 15.95 -16.84 -22.15
N LYS A 417 16.93 -17.60 -21.63
CA LYS A 417 18.36 -17.40 -21.98
C LYS A 417 18.65 -17.79 -23.44
N GLY A 418 18.39 -16.84 -24.34
CA GLY A 418 18.61 -16.93 -25.78
C GLY A 418 18.11 -15.73 -26.59
N LYS A 419 18.32 -14.48 -26.12
CA LYS A 419 18.16 -13.17 -26.83
C LYS A 419 17.22 -13.11 -28.05
N SER A 420 16.12 -12.37 -27.93
CA SER A 420 16.04 -10.97 -28.39
C SER A 420 14.71 -10.32 -27.97
N ASP A 421 14.75 -9.01 -27.67
CA ASP A 421 13.66 -8.14 -27.23
C ASP A 421 12.57 -7.92 -28.30
N HIS A 422 11.93 -8.99 -28.76
CA HIS A 422 10.79 -8.88 -29.66
C HIS A 422 9.56 -9.45 -28.98
N LYS A 423 8.58 -8.56 -28.80
CA LYS A 423 7.20 -8.87 -28.41
C LYS A 423 6.68 -9.96 -29.34
N LEU A 424 6.77 -11.22 -28.92
CA LEU A 424 6.39 -12.40 -29.70
C LEU A 424 4.88 -12.35 -29.94
N THR A 425 4.54 -11.87 -31.13
CA THR A 425 3.20 -11.99 -31.69
C THR A 425 3.24 -13.25 -32.54
N LEU A 426 2.42 -14.25 -32.19
CA LEU A 426 2.37 -15.58 -32.79
C LEU A 426 2.53 -15.56 -34.33
N SER A 427 3.73 -15.86 -34.81
CA SER A 427 4.02 -16.25 -36.20
C SER A 427 4.86 -17.52 -36.17
N LEU A 428 4.51 -18.47 -37.02
CA LEU A 428 4.95 -19.87 -37.05
C LEU A 428 6.44 -20.11 -37.38
N ASP A 429 7.30 -19.10 -37.32
CA ASP A 429 8.65 -19.17 -37.92
C ASP A 429 9.83 -19.13 -36.94
N ASP A 430 9.62 -18.97 -35.63
CA ASP A 430 10.71 -18.99 -34.64
C ASP A 430 10.55 -20.15 -33.63
N ALA A 431 11.46 -21.12 -33.68
CA ALA A 431 11.44 -22.31 -32.83
C ALA A 431 12.09 -22.05 -31.45
N PRO A 432 11.40 -22.30 -30.32
CA PRO A 432 11.97 -22.20 -28.98
C PRO A 432 13.03 -23.31 -28.69
N LYS A 433 13.84 -23.18 -27.63
CA LYS A 433 14.75 -24.27 -27.16
C LYS A 433 13.96 -25.42 -26.54
N LYS A 434 14.56 -26.60 -26.30
CA LYS A 434 13.85 -27.83 -25.85
C LYS A 434 12.97 -27.65 -24.60
N GLU A 435 13.48 -27.08 -23.50
CA GLU A 435 12.69 -26.90 -22.26
C GLU A 435 11.61 -25.81 -22.39
N GLU A 436 11.91 -24.73 -23.12
CA GLU A 436 10.94 -23.68 -23.44
C GLU A 436 9.86 -24.22 -24.40
N SER A 437 10.28 -25.03 -25.37
CA SER A 437 9.44 -25.76 -26.33
C SER A 437 8.55 -26.77 -25.62
N ASP A 438 9.01 -27.39 -24.53
CA ASP A 438 8.21 -28.35 -23.78
C ASP A 438 7.02 -27.64 -23.11
N ILE A 439 7.24 -26.48 -22.47
CA ILE A 439 6.17 -25.64 -21.91
C ILE A 439 5.27 -25.10 -23.04
N PHE A 440 5.84 -24.62 -24.15
CA PHE A 440 5.06 -24.15 -25.29
C PHE A 440 4.20 -25.25 -25.91
N ILE A 441 4.74 -26.47 -26.06
CA ILE A 441 4.00 -27.64 -26.56
C ILE A 441 2.90 -28.01 -25.57
N GLU A 442 3.18 -28.00 -24.27
CA GLU A 442 2.17 -28.24 -23.24
C GLU A 442 1.04 -27.19 -23.28
N LEU A 443 1.37 -25.90 -23.42
CA LEU A 443 0.39 -24.82 -23.61
C LEU A 443 -0.47 -24.97 -24.87
N LEU A 444 0.09 -25.54 -25.94
CA LEU A 444 -0.63 -25.84 -27.17
C LEU A 444 -1.54 -27.07 -27.04
N ASN A 445 -1.20 -28.00 -26.15
CA ASN A 445 -1.95 -29.23 -25.94
C ASN A 445 -3.18 -29.04 -25.05
N PHE A 446 -3.25 -27.97 -24.25
CA PHE A 446 -4.45 -27.69 -23.46
C PHE A 446 -5.66 -27.42 -24.36
N PRO A 447 -6.80 -28.11 -24.13
CA PRO A 447 -8.06 -27.76 -24.77
C PRO A 447 -8.42 -26.32 -24.45
N ARG A 448 -8.80 -25.56 -25.48
CA ARG A 448 -9.25 -24.17 -25.32
C ARG A 448 -10.75 -24.11 -25.49
N LEU A 449 -11.45 -23.70 -24.43
CA LEU A 449 -12.89 -23.50 -24.51
C LEU A 449 -13.24 -22.24 -25.31
N SER A 450 -12.39 -21.21 -25.23
CA SER A 450 -12.46 -20.01 -26.06
C SER A 450 -11.61 -20.16 -27.32
N CYS A 451 -12.27 -20.20 -28.49
CA CYS A 451 -11.59 -20.22 -29.79
C CYS A 451 -10.94 -18.87 -30.15
N SER A 452 -11.34 -17.79 -29.49
CA SER A 452 -10.81 -16.43 -29.71
C SER A 452 -9.66 -16.04 -28.79
N CYS A 453 -9.26 -16.91 -27.87
CA CYS A 453 -8.25 -16.59 -26.87
C CYS A 453 -6.86 -16.42 -27.51
N GLN A 454 -6.30 -15.23 -27.37
CA GLN A 454 -4.90 -14.96 -27.68
C GLN A 454 -4.01 -15.28 -26.48
N ILE A 455 -3.07 -16.21 -26.66
CA ILE A 455 -2.01 -16.48 -25.67
C ILE A 455 -0.80 -15.64 -26.03
N ILE A 456 -0.33 -14.83 -25.09
CA ILE A 456 0.88 -14.01 -25.20
C ILE A 456 1.87 -14.52 -24.17
N VAL A 457 3.07 -14.84 -24.61
CA VAL A 457 4.15 -15.28 -23.72
C VAL A 457 5.25 -14.22 -23.78
N ARG A 458 5.66 -13.73 -22.60
CA ARG A 458 6.60 -12.62 -22.43
C ARG A 458 7.86 -13.06 -21.72
#